data_AF-A0A0D0J425-F1
#
_entry.id   AF-A0A0D0J425-F1
#
_cell.length_a   1.000
_cell.length_b   1.000
_cell.length_c   1.000
_cell.angle_alpha   90.00
_cell.angle_beta   90.00
_cell.angle_gamma   90.00
#
_symmetry.space_group_name_H-M   'P 1'
#
loop_
_entity.id
_entity.type
_entity.pdbx_description
1 polymer ?
#
loop_
_entity_poly.entity_id
_entity_poly.type
_entity_poly.pdbx_seq_one_letter_code
_entity_poly.pdbx_strand_id
1 'polypeptide(L)'
;MTKTVFTNAKLACGLLHDVTVEQGRITSIEPAGSNAASASIVDIAGDMLVPGFVEGHIHLDTSFYGDTWMPHRPCTNGFDVHERVAFQAENMAIAAPMDKRARDQLDLCIGNGTLHMRSHVMVDGSVGLKSLETILAVREDYKDIIDIQLVAFPQSGILKSPGTPELLDEAIKLGANLVGGLDPASFDRDVNGHLDVVFGVAEKHGVDVDIHLHDAGSMGAFTIEEICARTVALGMQGLVAISHAYGLGDLPMDAARKIAATIAKSGVSIMTNAPGNHTFPPVALLRQEGVTVFSGSDNIRDSWWPYGDGDMLHRAEIIGYRSGFYTDEELQAAFDIVTTESAKALRLDNYGIQVGAKADFVTLSATCIPQAVVAFPRNRKVFKGGKMVADGNKVIW
;
A
#
# COMPACT_ATOMS: atom_id res chain seq x y z
N MET A 1 23.40 -23.76 -10.55
CA MET A 1 22.48 -22.62 -10.32
C MET A 1 21.35 -22.75 -11.33
N THR A 2 20.10 -22.66 -10.90
CA THR A 2 18.93 -22.89 -11.76
C THR A 2 18.65 -21.64 -12.57
N LYS A 3 18.89 -21.74 -13.88
CA LYS A 3 18.44 -20.78 -14.89
C LYS A 3 17.03 -21.18 -15.34
N THR A 4 16.09 -20.26 -15.20
CA THR A 4 14.70 -20.44 -15.66
C THR A 4 14.41 -19.43 -16.75
N VAL A 5 13.78 -19.88 -17.83
CA VAL A 5 13.32 -19.03 -18.93
C VAL A 5 11.80 -19.05 -18.94
N PHE A 6 11.20 -17.86 -18.83
CA PHE A 6 9.78 -17.64 -18.97
C PHE A 6 9.48 -17.27 -20.41
N THR A 7 8.95 -18.20 -21.20
CA THR A 7 8.76 -18.03 -22.65
C THR A 7 7.41 -17.43 -22.98
N ASN A 8 7.31 -16.78 -24.14
CA ASN A 8 6.05 -16.24 -24.69
C ASN A 8 5.32 -15.28 -23.72
N ALA A 9 6.07 -14.49 -22.96
CA ALA A 9 5.53 -13.45 -22.10
C ALA A 9 5.18 -12.21 -22.93
N LYS A 10 3.94 -11.73 -22.87
CA LYS A 10 3.57 -10.46 -23.50
C LYS A 10 3.98 -9.31 -22.59
N LEU A 11 4.83 -8.41 -23.08
CA LEU A 11 5.26 -7.22 -22.34
C LEU A 11 4.44 -5.99 -22.73
N ALA A 12 4.66 -4.87 -22.04
CA ALA A 12 3.93 -3.61 -22.26
C ALA A 12 3.98 -3.08 -23.71
N CYS A 13 5.00 -3.46 -24.49
CA CYS A 13 5.10 -3.14 -25.92
C CYS A 13 4.15 -3.95 -26.82
N GLY A 14 3.39 -4.91 -26.26
CA GLY A 14 2.46 -5.77 -26.97
C GLY A 14 3.10 -6.98 -27.67
N LEU A 15 4.43 -7.09 -27.67
CA LEU A 15 5.18 -8.18 -28.30
C LEU A 15 5.53 -9.29 -27.30
N LEU A 16 5.68 -10.51 -27.82
CA LEU A 16 6.09 -11.68 -27.04
C LEU A 16 7.61 -11.68 -26.85
N HIS A 17 8.02 -11.93 -25.62
CA HIS A 17 9.40 -12.01 -25.19
C HIS A 17 9.64 -13.28 -24.37
N ASP A 18 10.89 -13.71 -24.33
CA ASP A 18 11.37 -14.64 -23.33
C ASP A 18 12.15 -13.89 -22.25
N VAL A 19 11.85 -14.17 -20.99
CA VAL A 19 12.48 -13.54 -19.82
C VAL A 19 13.34 -14.56 -19.11
N THR A 20 14.65 -14.33 -19.07
CA THR A 20 15.60 -15.19 -18.37
C THR A 20 15.75 -14.73 -16.93
N VAL A 21 15.64 -15.68 -15.99
CA VAL A 21 15.82 -15.47 -14.56
C VAL A 21 16.93 -16.37 -14.02
N GLU A 22 17.87 -15.76 -13.31
CA GLU A 22 18.94 -16.44 -12.57
C GLU A 22 19.05 -15.83 -11.17
N GLN A 23 19.16 -16.69 -10.15
CA GLN A 23 19.27 -16.26 -8.75
C GLN A 23 18.17 -15.27 -8.32
N GLY A 24 16.94 -15.47 -8.82
CA GLY A 24 15.80 -14.62 -8.53
C GLY A 24 15.82 -13.22 -9.15
N ARG A 25 16.70 -12.98 -10.13
CA ARG A 25 16.78 -11.72 -10.87
C ARG A 25 16.63 -11.93 -12.37
N ILE A 26 16.05 -10.95 -13.05
CA ILE A 26 15.93 -10.92 -14.50
C ILE A 26 17.31 -10.63 -15.09
N THR A 27 17.84 -11.53 -15.92
CA THR A 27 19.17 -11.38 -16.54
C THR A 27 19.11 -11.07 -18.04
N SER A 28 18.05 -11.45 -18.73
CA SER A 28 17.79 -11.01 -20.11
C SER A 28 16.30 -10.95 -20.43
N ILE A 29 15.96 -10.09 -21.39
CA ILE A 29 14.63 -9.96 -21.99
C ILE A 29 14.86 -9.92 -23.49
N GLU A 30 14.44 -10.96 -24.20
CA GLU A 30 14.73 -11.15 -25.63
C GLU A 30 13.44 -11.46 -26.40
N PRO A 31 13.37 -11.19 -27.72
CA PRO A 31 12.23 -11.61 -28.53
C PRO A 31 11.95 -13.11 -28.38
N ALA A 32 10.68 -13.50 -28.35
CA ALA A 32 10.29 -14.89 -28.13
C ALA A 32 10.94 -15.84 -29.17
N GLY A 33 11.45 -16.98 -28.69
CA GLY A 33 12.13 -17.98 -29.54
C GLY A 33 13.64 -17.79 -29.66
N SER A 34 14.24 -16.88 -28.87
CA SER A 34 15.69 -16.64 -28.86
C SER A 34 16.48 -17.65 -28.00
N ASN A 35 15.80 -18.48 -27.21
CA ASN A 35 16.45 -19.30 -26.18
C ASN A 35 17.02 -20.67 -26.64
N ALA A 36 18.10 -21.07 -25.98
CA ALA A 36 18.81 -22.35 -26.18
C ALA A 36 18.38 -23.44 -25.18
N ALA A 37 18.54 -24.71 -25.61
CA ALA A 37 17.92 -25.93 -25.05
C ALA A 37 18.32 -26.39 -23.63
N SER A 38 19.01 -25.58 -22.81
CA SER A 38 19.61 -26.02 -21.54
C SER A 38 19.09 -25.33 -20.26
N ALA A 39 17.89 -24.74 -20.29
CA ALA A 39 17.26 -24.08 -19.14
C ALA A 39 15.95 -24.77 -18.72
N SER A 40 15.51 -24.54 -17.47
CA SER A 40 14.13 -24.83 -17.10
C SER A 40 13.21 -23.86 -17.83
N ILE A 41 12.15 -24.37 -18.48
CA ILE A 41 11.23 -23.56 -19.29
C ILE A 41 9.89 -23.49 -18.59
N VAL A 42 9.36 -22.27 -18.44
CA VAL A 42 8.00 -21.99 -17.98
C VAL A 42 7.30 -21.21 -19.08
N ASP A 43 6.28 -21.79 -19.70
CA ASP A 43 5.52 -21.10 -20.73
C ASP A 43 4.46 -20.17 -20.09
N ILE A 44 4.57 -18.87 -20.39
CA ILE A 44 3.58 -17.85 -19.99
C ILE A 44 2.37 -17.86 -20.92
N ALA A 45 2.42 -18.62 -22.02
CA ALA A 45 1.28 -18.87 -22.92
C ALA A 45 0.64 -17.60 -23.51
N GLY A 46 1.43 -16.54 -23.72
CA GLY A 46 0.97 -15.28 -24.30
C GLY A 46 0.24 -14.34 -23.35
N ASP A 47 0.12 -14.71 -22.07
CA ASP A 47 -0.39 -13.81 -21.03
C ASP A 47 0.55 -12.60 -20.85
N MET A 48 -0.03 -11.49 -20.40
CA MET A 48 0.71 -10.28 -20.10
C MET A 48 1.51 -10.46 -18.82
N LEU A 49 2.81 -10.18 -18.86
CA LEU A 49 3.70 -10.22 -17.71
C LEU A 49 3.84 -8.81 -17.15
N VAL A 50 3.38 -8.61 -15.93
CA VAL A 50 3.44 -7.32 -15.22
C VAL A 50 4.21 -7.46 -13.92
N PRO A 51 4.79 -6.38 -13.36
CA PRO A 51 5.45 -6.49 -12.07
C PRO A 51 4.45 -6.85 -10.96
N GLY A 52 4.95 -7.44 -9.87
CA GLY A 52 4.13 -7.74 -8.69
C GLY A 52 3.43 -6.50 -8.14
N PHE A 53 2.15 -6.62 -7.79
CA PHE A 53 1.42 -5.47 -7.27
C PHE A 53 1.97 -5.00 -5.92
N VAL A 54 1.78 -3.70 -5.65
CA VAL A 54 2.22 -3.06 -4.42
C VAL A 54 1.01 -2.57 -3.63
N GLU A 55 0.77 -3.20 -2.50
CA GLU A 55 -0.25 -2.81 -1.51
C GLU A 55 0.35 -1.73 -0.59
N GLY A 56 0.15 -0.46 -0.95
CA GLY A 56 0.83 0.64 -0.29
C GLY A 56 0.29 1.00 1.09
N HIS A 57 -0.88 0.50 1.49
CA HIS A 57 -1.50 0.82 2.76
C HIS A 57 -2.57 -0.20 3.11
N ILE A 58 -2.33 -0.94 4.19
CA ILE A 58 -3.26 -1.95 4.74
C ILE A 58 -3.11 -2.04 6.27
N HIS A 59 -4.05 -2.70 6.94
CA HIS A 59 -3.96 -3.05 8.37
C HIS A 59 -4.09 -4.57 8.54
N LEU A 60 -2.99 -5.24 8.88
CA LEU A 60 -2.96 -6.70 9.09
C LEU A 60 -3.41 -7.13 10.49
N ASP A 61 -3.35 -6.23 11.46
CA ASP A 61 -3.67 -6.52 12.87
C ASP A 61 -5.19 -6.49 13.16
N THR A 62 -5.96 -5.73 12.37
CA THR A 62 -7.38 -5.48 12.64
C THR A 62 -8.35 -6.32 11.80
N SER A 63 -7.92 -6.90 10.68
CA SER A 63 -8.82 -7.60 9.73
C SER A 63 -9.54 -8.81 10.31
N PHE A 64 -10.82 -8.99 10.00
CA PHE A 64 -11.57 -10.22 10.30
C PHE A 64 -11.64 -11.18 9.11
N TYR A 65 -10.85 -10.96 8.06
CA TYR A 65 -10.79 -11.90 6.94
C TYR A 65 -10.31 -13.28 7.42
N GLY A 66 -10.96 -14.34 6.93
CA GLY A 66 -10.69 -15.73 7.38
C GLY A 66 -11.38 -16.14 8.68
N ASP A 67 -12.09 -15.22 9.34
CA ASP A 67 -12.90 -15.47 10.53
C ASP A 67 -14.41 -15.36 10.24
N THR A 68 -15.23 -15.51 11.28
CA THR A 68 -16.68 -15.31 11.25
C THR A 68 -17.01 -13.87 10.84
N TRP A 69 -18.03 -13.72 10.01
CA TRP A 69 -18.51 -12.40 9.59
C TRP A 69 -18.90 -11.53 10.79
N MET A 70 -18.21 -10.40 10.93
CA MET A 70 -18.48 -9.37 11.93
C MET A 70 -19.32 -8.25 11.28
N PRO A 71 -20.59 -8.06 11.70
CA PRO A 71 -21.42 -7.00 11.14
C PRO A 71 -20.86 -5.60 11.41
N HIS A 72 -20.92 -4.74 10.40
CA HIS A 72 -20.58 -3.33 10.58
C HIS A 72 -21.60 -2.65 11.51
N ARG A 73 -21.09 -1.95 12.52
CA ARG A 73 -21.88 -1.17 13.48
C ARG A 73 -21.79 0.31 13.12
N PRO A 74 -22.90 1.00 12.83
CA PRO A 74 -22.87 2.44 12.60
C PRO A 74 -22.56 3.18 13.90
N CYS A 75 -21.82 4.29 13.80
CA CYS A 75 -21.65 5.25 14.88
C CYS A 75 -22.99 5.95 15.21
N THR A 76 -23.10 6.50 16.41
CA THR A 76 -24.36 7.05 16.93
C THR A 76 -24.79 8.32 16.19
N ASN A 77 -23.85 9.17 15.79
CA ASN A 77 -24.15 10.47 15.15
C ASN A 77 -23.17 10.82 14.01
N GLY A 78 -23.19 10.03 12.94
CA GLY A 78 -22.24 10.18 11.84
C GLY A 78 -20.87 9.58 12.18
N PHE A 79 -19.89 9.70 11.29
CA PHE A 79 -18.56 9.11 11.50
C PHE A 79 -17.87 9.73 12.72
N ASP A 80 -17.42 8.88 13.65
CA ASP A 80 -16.68 9.27 14.85
C ASP A 80 -15.56 8.25 15.12
N VAL A 81 -14.31 8.71 15.09
CA VAL A 81 -13.13 7.86 15.26
C VAL A 81 -13.09 7.20 16.64
N HIS A 82 -13.57 7.86 17.69
CA HIS A 82 -13.56 7.32 19.05
C HIS A 82 -14.55 6.16 19.20
N GLU A 83 -15.78 6.29 18.67
CA GLU A 83 -16.74 5.18 18.62
C GLU A 83 -16.19 4.00 17.81
N ARG A 84 -15.54 4.27 16.67
CA ARG A 84 -14.93 3.23 15.83
C ARG A 84 -13.84 2.43 16.56
N VAL A 85 -12.96 3.12 17.29
CA VAL A 85 -11.92 2.49 18.13
C VAL A 85 -12.55 1.61 19.20
N ALA A 86 -13.61 2.08 19.87
CA ALA A 86 -14.32 1.27 20.88
C ALA A 86 -14.95 0.01 20.27
N PHE A 87 -15.64 0.12 19.12
CA PHE A 87 -16.20 -1.03 18.42
C PHE A 87 -15.12 -2.03 17.98
N GLN A 88 -13.95 -1.53 17.56
CA GLN A 88 -12.82 -2.39 17.25
C GLN A 88 -12.35 -3.17 18.48
N ALA A 89 -12.16 -2.53 19.62
CA ALA A 89 -11.74 -3.19 20.84
C ALA A 89 -12.72 -4.31 21.25
N GLU A 90 -14.03 -4.04 21.18
CA GLU A 90 -15.08 -5.03 21.47
C GLU A 90 -15.05 -6.23 20.51
N ASN A 91 -14.95 -5.97 19.20
CA ASN A 91 -14.91 -7.04 18.19
C ASN A 91 -13.61 -7.86 18.28
N MET A 92 -12.47 -7.21 18.51
CA MET A 92 -11.16 -7.86 18.65
C MET A 92 -11.09 -8.79 19.87
N ALA A 93 -11.87 -8.52 20.93
CA ALA A 93 -11.93 -9.37 22.11
C ALA A 93 -12.59 -10.74 21.87
N ILE A 94 -13.39 -10.86 20.79
CA ILE A 94 -14.10 -12.10 20.43
C ILE A 94 -13.63 -12.71 19.12
N ALA A 95 -12.79 -12.00 18.36
CA ALA A 95 -12.24 -12.46 17.10
C ALA A 95 -11.23 -13.61 17.29
N ALA A 96 -10.98 -14.34 16.21
CA ALA A 96 -9.87 -15.28 16.12
C ALA A 96 -8.52 -14.60 16.42
N PRO A 97 -7.49 -15.38 16.80
CA PRO A 97 -6.13 -14.85 17.02
C PRO A 97 -5.63 -13.99 15.86
N MET A 98 -4.94 -12.90 16.20
CA MET A 98 -4.46 -11.89 15.24
C MET A 98 -3.53 -12.49 14.19
N ASP A 99 -2.60 -13.35 14.60
CA ASP A 99 -1.67 -14.02 13.69
C ASP A 99 -2.40 -14.84 12.63
N LYS A 100 -3.46 -15.58 13.02
CA LYS A 100 -4.28 -16.33 12.08
C LYS A 100 -4.94 -15.41 11.04
N ARG A 101 -5.61 -14.35 11.50
CA ARG A 101 -6.32 -13.42 10.60
C ARG A 101 -5.37 -12.66 9.68
N ALA A 102 -4.22 -12.23 10.19
CA ALA A 102 -3.16 -11.59 9.41
C ALA A 102 -2.66 -12.50 8.28
N ARG A 103 -2.45 -13.80 8.56
CA ARG A 103 -2.06 -14.80 7.56
C ARG A 103 -3.15 -15.02 6.52
N ASP A 104 -4.41 -15.14 6.93
CA ASP A 104 -5.53 -15.31 6.00
C ASP A 104 -5.65 -14.10 5.04
N GLN A 105 -5.43 -12.88 5.54
CA GLN A 105 -5.43 -11.66 4.72
C GLN A 105 -4.19 -11.55 3.82
N LEU A 106 -3.00 -11.97 4.29
CA LEU A 106 -1.80 -12.05 3.46
C LEU A 106 -1.99 -13.04 2.31
N ASP A 107 -2.53 -14.22 2.58
CA ASP A 107 -2.80 -15.23 1.57
C ASP A 107 -3.79 -14.72 0.51
N LEU A 108 -4.80 -13.95 0.93
CA LEU A 108 -5.70 -13.25 0.02
C LEU A 108 -4.95 -12.28 -0.90
N CYS A 109 -4.09 -11.41 -0.34
CA CYS A 109 -3.38 -10.39 -1.11
C CYS A 109 -2.35 -11.01 -2.07
N ILE A 110 -1.58 -11.99 -1.61
CA ILE A 110 -0.57 -12.72 -2.40
C ILE A 110 -1.25 -13.53 -3.49
N GLY A 111 -2.38 -14.18 -3.19
CA GLY A 111 -3.20 -14.89 -4.18
C GLY A 111 -3.61 -13.98 -5.34
N ASN A 112 -3.90 -12.71 -5.08
CA ASN A 112 -4.22 -11.72 -6.11
C ASN A 112 -2.97 -11.03 -6.71
N GLY A 113 -1.75 -11.43 -6.35
CA GLY A 113 -0.52 -10.94 -6.99
C GLY A 113 0.19 -9.80 -6.28
N THR A 114 -0.17 -9.48 -5.04
CA THR A 114 0.59 -8.53 -4.21
C THR A 114 1.89 -9.18 -3.75
N LEU A 115 3.02 -8.54 -4.05
CA LEU A 115 4.38 -9.02 -3.68
C LEU A 115 5.17 -8.03 -2.84
N HIS A 116 4.62 -6.83 -2.64
CA HIS A 116 5.14 -5.79 -1.76
C HIS A 116 3.97 -5.15 -1.01
N MET A 117 4.17 -4.87 0.28
CA MET A 117 3.11 -4.37 1.16
C MET A 117 3.66 -3.37 2.17
N ARG A 118 2.86 -2.35 2.52
CA ARG A 118 3.06 -1.52 3.72
C ARG A 118 1.83 -1.64 4.61
N SER A 119 2.02 -2.23 5.79
CA SER A 119 0.98 -2.40 6.79
C SER A 119 1.18 -1.43 7.95
N HIS A 120 0.13 -0.73 8.34
CA HIS A 120 0.07 0.01 9.59
C HIS A 120 -0.30 -0.97 10.70
N VAL A 121 0.36 -0.84 11.86
CA VAL A 121 0.14 -1.73 13.01
C VAL A 121 0.02 -0.89 14.27
N MET A 122 -1.04 -1.14 15.04
CA MET A 122 -1.34 -0.35 16.22
C MET A 122 -0.22 -0.41 17.26
N VAL A 123 0.22 0.78 17.68
CA VAL A 123 1.17 1.02 18.78
C VAL A 123 0.67 2.18 19.61
N ASP A 124 0.06 1.89 20.76
CA ASP A 124 -0.44 2.90 21.69
C ASP A 124 -0.56 2.33 23.12
N GLY A 125 -0.92 3.17 24.09
CA GLY A 125 -1.06 2.78 25.49
C GLY A 125 -2.06 1.65 25.79
N SER A 126 -2.97 1.30 24.86
CA SER A 126 -3.95 0.22 25.06
C SER A 126 -3.41 -1.16 24.69
N VAL A 127 -2.54 -1.24 23.67
CA VAL A 127 -1.98 -2.50 23.15
C VAL A 127 -0.47 -2.65 23.39
N GLY A 128 0.21 -1.57 23.77
CA GLY A 128 1.67 -1.52 23.87
C GLY A 128 2.31 -1.86 22.53
N LEU A 129 3.23 -2.83 22.54
CA LEU A 129 3.91 -3.34 21.34
C LEU A 129 3.34 -4.69 20.86
N LYS A 130 2.31 -5.24 21.51
CA LYS A 130 1.85 -6.62 21.28
C LYS A 130 1.40 -6.89 19.85
N SER A 131 0.68 -5.94 19.24
CA SER A 131 0.26 -6.05 17.84
C SER A 131 1.47 -6.09 16.91
N LEU A 132 2.45 -5.22 17.14
CA LEU A 132 3.68 -5.16 16.36
C LEU A 132 4.51 -6.44 16.50
N GLU A 133 4.72 -6.95 17.72
CA GLU A 133 5.42 -8.23 17.97
C GLU A 133 4.79 -9.38 17.18
N THR A 134 3.45 -9.44 17.16
CA THR A 134 2.70 -10.47 16.46
C THR A 134 2.88 -10.36 14.94
N ILE A 135 2.72 -9.16 14.37
CA ILE A 135 2.86 -8.95 12.93
C ILE A 135 4.31 -9.08 12.46
N LEU A 136 5.30 -8.75 13.31
CA LEU A 136 6.71 -9.01 13.02
C LEU A 136 7.00 -10.50 12.85
N ALA A 137 6.44 -11.35 13.72
CA ALA A 137 6.57 -12.80 13.61
C ALA A 137 5.90 -13.33 12.33
N VAL A 138 4.70 -12.83 12.00
CA VAL A 138 4.01 -13.20 10.75
C VAL A 138 4.82 -12.75 9.53
N ARG A 139 5.40 -11.54 9.53
CA ARG A 139 6.26 -11.04 8.46
C ARG A 139 7.45 -11.95 8.22
N GLU A 140 8.09 -12.42 9.29
CA GLU A 140 9.26 -13.32 9.18
C GLU A 140 8.90 -14.65 8.51
N ASP A 141 7.73 -15.21 8.81
CA ASP A 141 7.26 -16.46 8.19
C ASP A 141 6.93 -16.31 6.70
N TYR A 142 6.63 -15.09 6.25
CA TYR A 142 6.20 -14.77 4.88
C TYR A 142 7.30 -14.17 3.99
N LYS A 143 8.50 -13.94 4.54
CA LYS A 143 9.60 -13.21 3.88
C LYS A 143 10.04 -13.77 2.52
N ASP A 144 9.81 -15.06 2.28
CA ASP A 144 10.19 -15.74 1.04
C ASP A 144 9.16 -15.52 -0.09
N ILE A 145 7.95 -15.04 0.23
CA ILE A 145 6.85 -14.90 -0.74
C ILE A 145 6.30 -13.47 -0.85
N ILE A 146 6.55 -12.58 0.12
CA ILE A 146 6.16 -11.15 0.07
C ILE A 146 7.13 -10.28 0.89
N ASP A 147 7.41 -9.05 0.42
CA ASP A 147 8.16 -8.05 1.18
C ASP A 147 7.18 -7.11 1.93
N ILE A 148 7.32 -6.94 3.26
CA ILE A 148 6.38 -6.14 4.08
C ILE A 148 7.11 -5.04 4.88
N GLN A 149 6.72 -3.78 4.68
CA GLN A 149 7.04 -2.65 5.53
C GLN A 149 5.99 -2.50 6.63
N LEU A 150 6.42 -2.25 7.87
CA LEU A 150 5.51 -2.01 9.00
C LEU A 150 5.61 -0.57 9.49
N VAL A 151 4.47 0.10 9.62
CA VAL A 151 4.35 1.44 10.20
C VAL A 151 3.88 1.31 11.65
N ALA A 152 4.66 1.84 12.60
CA ALA A 152 4.24 1.96 13.99
C ALA A 152 3.17 3.05 14.10
N PHE A 153 1.90 2.64 14.28
CA PHE A 153 0.76 3.52 14.07
C PHE A 153 0.00 3.84 15.38
N PRO A 154 0.00 5.11 15.84
CA PRO A 154 -0.66 5.53 17.07
C PRO A 154 -2.17 5.77 16.85
N GLN A 155 -2.94 4.70 16.63
CA GLN A 155 -4.37 4.75 16.33
C GLN A 155 -5.21 5.48 17.39
N SER A 156 -4.78 5.46 18.66
CA SER A 156 -5.45 6.18 19.76
C SER A 156 -4.90 7.59 20.00
N GLY A 157 -4.18 8.16 19.04
CA GLY A 157 -3.46 9.44 19.17
C GLY A 157 -2.15 9.32 19.93
N ILE A 158 -1.32 10.36 19.85
CA ILE A 158 -0.02 10.43 20.50
C ILE A 158 -0.14 11.17 21.83
N LEU A 159 -0.70 12.38 21.79
CA LEU A 159 -0.78 13.25 22.97
C LEU A 159 -1.95 12.88 23.88
N LYS A 160 -3.03 12.34 23.31
CA LYS A 160 -4.18 11.84 24.07
C LYS A 160 -3.97 10.48 24.73
N SER A 161 -2.91 9.76 24.36
CA SER A 161 -2.62 8.42 24.86
C SER A 161 -1.25 8.42 25.57
N PRO A 162 -1.23 8.57 26.91
CA PRO A 162 0.02 8.64 27.68
C PRO A 162 0.93 7.43 27.44
N GLY A 163 2.23 7.68 27.23
CA GLY A 163 3.23 6.65 26.94
C GLY A 163 3.39 6.31 25.46
N THR A 164 2.52 6.80 24.57
CA THR A 164 2.64 6.56 23.14
C THR A 164 3.93 7.09 22.52
N PRO A 165 4.45 8.29 22.85
CA PRO A 165 5.73 8.76 22.31
C PRO A 165 6.89 7.77 22.56
N GLU A 166 6.97 7.21 23.78
CA GLU A 166 7.98 6.21 24.13
C GLU A 166 7.74 4.89 23.40
N LEU A 167 6.48 4.46 23.26
CA LEU A 167 6.13 3.24 22.53
C LEU A 167 6.47 3.34 21.04
N LEU A 168 6.28 4.50 20.40
CA LEU A 168 6.70 4.70 19.01
C LEU A 168 8.21 4.60 18.86
N ASP A 169 8.98 5.16 19.80
CA ASP A 169 10.45 5.02 19.82
C ASP A 169 10.90 3.56 19.96
N GLU A 170 10.27 2.81 20.87
CA GLU A 170 10.56 1.38 21.06
C GLU A 170 10.11 0.51 19.88
N ALA A 171 8.99 0.85 19.23
CA ALA A 171 8.50 0.14 18.05
C ALA A 171 9.50 0.15 16.89
N ILE A 172 10.17 1.28 16.65
CA ILE A 172 11.23 1.37 15.64
C ILE A 172 12.42 0.48 16.01
N LYS A 173 12.86 0.50 17.29
CA LYS A 173 13.94 -0.37 17.77
C LYS A 173 13.60 -1.86 17.64
N LEU A 174 12.32 -2.20 17.79
CA LEU A 174 11.82 -3.57 17.67
C LEU A 174 11.78 -4.07 16.22
N GLY A 175 11.74 -3.17 15.23
CA GLY A 175 11.83 -3.51 13.81
C GLY A 175 10.68 -3.04 12.93
N ALA A 176 9.88 -2.08 13.41
CA ALA A 176 9.03 -1.28 12.52
C ALA A 176 9.90 -0.45 11.57
N ASN A 177 9.44 -0.30 10.33
CA ASN A 177 10.18 0.36 9.25
C ASN A 177 9.90 1.87 9.17
N LEU A 178 8.72 2.30 9.64
CA LEU A 178 8.24 3.67 9.57
C LEU A 178 7.54 4.04 10.88
N VAL A 179 7.48 5.34 11.17
CA VAL A 179 6.64 5.91 12.22
C VAL A 179 5.40 6.57 11.59
N GLY A 180 4.24 6.35 12.20
CA GLY A 180 2.99 6.93 11.75
C GLY A 180 2.45 8.03 12.67
N GLY A 181 1.35 8.64 12.23
CA GLY A 181 0.57 9.63 12.96
C GLY A 181 -0.91 9.54 12.58
N LEU A 182 -1.77 10.24 13.31
CA LEU A 182 -3.22 10.26 13.08
C LEU A 182 -3.80 11.63 13.41
N ASP A 183 -4.44 12.26 12.42
CA ASP A 183 -5.26 13.47 12.56
C ASP A 183 -4.75 14.47 13.62
N PRO A 184 -3.56 15.10 13.39
CA PRO A 184 -2.94 16.00 14.35
C PRO A 184 -3.88 17.12 14.85
N ALA A 185 -4.81 17.59 14.01
CA ALA A 185 -5.71 18.69 14.33
C ALA A 185 -7.00 18.22 15.02
N SER A 186 -7.78 17.30 14.44
CA SER A 186 -9.07 16.92 15.04
C SER A 186 -8.92 15.94 16.21
N PHE A 187 -7.94 15.02 16.14
CA PHE A 187 -7.75 14.00 17.15
C PHE A 187 -6.93 14.54 18.31
N ASP A 188 -5.64 14.81 18.14
CA ASP A 188 -4.79 15.27 19.25
C ASP A 188 -5.00 16.74 19.64
N ARG A 189 -5.57 17.56 18.73
CA ARG A 189 -5.82 18.99 18.94
C ARG A 189 -4.58 19.83 19.23
N ASP A 190 -3.43 19.32 18.80
CA ASP A 190 -2.14 20.01 18.82
C ASP A 190 -1.29 19.48 17.67
N VAL A 191 -1.40 20.18 16.53
CA VAL A 191 -0.70 19.81 15.29
C VAL A 191 0.81 19.80 15.48
N ASN A 192 1.34 20.80 16.20
CA ASN A 192 2.78 20.91 16.40
C ASN A 192 3.28 19.81 17.32
N GLY A 193 2.65 19.64 18.49
CA GLY A 193 3.07 18.60 19.44
C GLY A 193 2.99 17.19 18.85
N HIS A 194 1.96 16.88 18.06
CA HIS A 194 1.86 15.59 17.38
C HIS A 194 2.97 15.40 16.35
N LEU A 195 3.15 16.37 15.44
CA LEU A 195 4.13 16.26 14.37
C LEU A 195 5.57 16.28 14.91
N ASP A 196 5.84 17.02 16.00
CA ASP A 196 7.17 17.06 16.62
C ASP A 196 7.56 15.69 17.18
N VAL A 197 6.60 14.90 17.70
CA VAL A 197 6.86 13.50 18.11
C VAL A 197 7.14 12.62 16.91
N VAL A 198 6.27 12.64 15.88
CA VAL A 198 6.41 11.77 14.70
C VAL A 198 7.74 12.04 13.99
N PHE A 199 8.01 13.30 13.64
CA PHE A 199 9.25 13.67 12.95
C PHE A 199 10.48 13.53 13.86
N GLY A 200 10.35 13.74 15.18
CA GLY A 200 11.44 13.51 16.12
C GLY A 200 11.86 12.03 16.19
N VAL A 201 10.91 11.10 16.19
CA VAL A 201 11.19 9.66 16.10
C VAL A 201 11.83 9.33 14.75
N ALA A 202 11.29 9.87 13.65
CA ALA A 202 11.80 9.63 12.32
C ALA A 202 13.25 10.10 12.15
N GLU A 203 13.57 11.33 12.57
CA GLU A 203 14.92 11.89 12.53
C GLU A 203 15.89 11.09 13.40
N LYS A 204 15.48 10.74 14.63
CA LYS A 204 16.31 10.00 15.57
C LYS A 204 16.77 8.64 15.03
N HIS A 205 15.91 7.94 14.32
CA HIS A 205 16.19 6.58 13.82
C HIS A 205 16.50 6.51 12.32
N GLY A 206 16.35 7.62 11.59
CA GLY A 206 16.53 7.66 10.14
C GLY A 206 15.51 6.81 9.38
N VAL A 207 14.25 6.81 9.85
CA VAL A 207 13.14 6.05 9.25
C VAL A 207 12.16 6.97 8.52
N ASP A 208 11.37 6.37 7.63
CA ASP A 208 10.36 7.08 6.85
C ASP A 208 9.08 7.33 7.69
N VAL A 209 8.19 8.18 7.18
CA VAL A 209 6.95 8.61 7.86
C VAL A 209 5.72 8.31 6.99
N ASP A 210 4.65 7.81 7.60
CA ASP A 210 3.35 7.64 6.94
C ASP A 210 2.19 8.04 7.88
N ILE A 211 1.59 9.21 7.65
CA ILE A 211 0.60 9.82 8.55
C ILE A 211 -0.80 9.65 7.98
N HIS A 212 -1.71 9.06 8.77
CA HIS A 212 -3.14 9.08 8.48
C HIS A 212 -3.72 10.48 8.65
N LEU A 213 -4.35 10.99 7.59
CA LEU A 213 -5.00 12.29 7.62
C LEU A 213 -6.40 12.24 6.98
N HIS A 214 -7.40 12.12 7.85
CA HIS A 214 -8.82 12.12 7.54
C HIS A 214 -9.45 13.51 7.67
N ASP A 215 -8.77 14.45 8.33
CA ASP A 215 -9.22 15.83 8.52
C ASP A 215 -9.72 16.44 7.19
N ALA A 216 -10.95 16.93 7.21
CA ALA A 216 -11.66 17.42 6.03
C ALA A 216 -11.34 18.89 5.71
N GLY A 217 -11.66 19.30 4.48
CA GLY A 217 -11.60 20.68 4.02
C GLY A 217 -10.31 21.43 4.34
N SER A 218 -10.47 22.69 4.77
CA SER A 218 -9.34 23.58 5.06
C SER A 218 -8.50 23.15 6.26
N MET A 219 -9.04 22.33 7.16
CA MET A 219 -8.28 21.78 8.29
C MET A 219 -7.28 20.74 7.79
N GLY A 220 -7.73 19.79 6.95
CA GLY A 220 -6.83 18.83 6.31
C GLY A 220 -5.78 19.51 5.45
N ALA A 221 -6.19 20.52 4.67
CA ALA A 221 -5.30 21.35 3.87
C ALA A 221 -4.15 21.98 4.70
N PHE A 222 -4.50 22.62 5.81
CA PHE A 222 -3.54 23.22 6.73
C PHE A 222 -2.56 22.18 7.28
N THR A 223 -3.05 21.03 7.73
CA THR A 223 -2.20 19.96 8.27
C THR A 223 -1.25 19.39 7.20
N ILE A 224 -1.70 19.26 5.94
CA ILE A 224 -0.84 18.85 4.81
C ILE A 224 0.30 19.85 4.60
N GLU A 225 0.01 21.15 4.63
CA GLU A 225 1.03 22.20 4.47
C GLU A 225 2.05 22.16 5.61
N GLU A 226 1.61 21.93 6.85
CA GLU A 226 2.49 21.75 8.01
C GLU A 226 3.40 20.52 7.91
N ILE A 227 2.87 19.38 7.42
CA ILE A 227 3.65 18.17 7.14
C ILE A 227 4.68 18.44 6.03
N CYS A 228 4.28 19.13 4.95
CA CYS A 228 5.18 19.50 3.86
C CYS A 228 6.31 20.43 4.33
N ALA A 229 5.99 21.43 5.17
CA ALA A 229 6.96 22.37 5.72
C ALA A 229 8.01 21.65 6.58
N ARG A 230 7.59 20.74 7.47
CA ARG A 230 8.50 19.92 8.29
C ARG A 230 9.35 18.98 7.45
N THR A 231 8.74 18.34 6.45
CA THR A 231 9.45 17.48 5.50
C THR A 231 10.62 18.22 4.86
N VAL A 232 10.39 19.46 4.39
CA VAL A 232 11.45 20.28 3.79
C VAL A 232 12.47 20.75 4.83
N ALA A 233 12.02 21.21 5.99
CA ALA A 233 12.89 21.73 7.04
C ALA A 233 13.89 20.69 7.56
N LEU A 234 13.48 19.43 7.61
CA LEU A 234 14.29 18.30 8.11
C LEU A 234 15.03 17.54 7.00
N GLY A 235 14.92 17.98 5.74
CA GLY A 235 15.60 17.30 4.63
C GLY A 235 15.03 15.90 4.31
N MET A 236 13.75 15.67 4.61
CA MET A 236 13.08 14.37 4.49
C MET A 236 12.28 14.21 3.18
N GLN A 237 12.62 14.97 2.14
CA GLN A 237 11.94 14.91 0.85
C GLN A 237 12.01 13.49 0.26
N GLY A 238 10.86 12.93 -0.12
CA GLY A 238 10.74 11.54 -0.61
C GLY A 238 10.67 10.46 0.48
N LEU A 239 10.69 10.84 1.76
CA LEU A 239 10.63 9.92 2.92
C LEU A 239 9.29 10.00 3.68
N VAL A 240 8.36 10.84 3.22
CA VAL A 240 7.11 11.13 3.93
C VAL A 240 5.91 10.85 3.01
N ALA A 241 4.94 10.11 3.55
CA ALA A 241 3.65 9.89 2.94
C ALA A 241 2.53 10.46 3.83
N ILE A 242 1.46 10.92 3.19
CA ILE A 242 0.19 11.23 3.84
C ILE A 242 -0.84 10.27 3.27
N SER A 243 -1.42 9.47 4.16
CA SER A 243 -2.50 8.55 3.85
C SER A 243 -3.85 9.23 3.92
N HIS A 244 -4.72 8.88 2.97
CA HIS A 244 -6.07 9.42 2.76
C HIS A 244 -6.14 10.85 2.23
N ALA A 245 -5.57 11.82 2.95
CA ALA A 245 -5.58 13.25 2.61
C ALA A 245 -6.96 13.78 2.13
N TYR A 246 -8.05 13.33 2.76
CA TYR A 246 -9.43 13.58 2.28
C TYR A 246 -9.74 15.05 2.08
N GLY A 247 -9.20 15.92 2.94
CA GLY A 247 -9.40 17.36 2.85
C GLY A 247 -9.03 17.95 1.48
N LEU A 248 -8.10 17.36 0.71
CA LEU A 248 -7.79 17.80 -0.66
C LEU A 248 -8.98 17.67 -1.62
N GLY A 249 -9.79 16.62 -1.45
CA GLY A 249 -10.96 16.35 -2.28
C GLY A 249 -12.14 17.29 -2.00
N ASP A 250 -12.14 17.95 -0.85
CA ASP A 250 -13.19 18.90 -0.44
C ASP A 250 -12.96 20.31 -0.98
N LEU A 251 -11.73 20.61 -1.42
CA LEU A 251 -11.36 21.95 -1.83
C LEU A 251 -11.82 22.27 -3.26
N PRO A 252 -12.09 23.55 -3.55
CA PRO A 252 -12.13 24.03 -4.92
C PRO A 252 -10.83 23.68 -5.67
N MET A 253 -10.95 23.34 -6.95
CA MET A 253 -9.84 22.82 -7.77
C MET A 253 -8.61 23.75 -7.83
N ASP A 254 -8.81 25.07 -7.78
CA ASP A 254 -7.72 26.04 -7.78
C ASP A 254 -6.94 26.06 -6.46
N ALA A 255 -7.63 25.85 -5.33
CA ALA A 255 -7.01 25.69 -4.02
C ALA A 255 -6.29 24.33 -3.92
N ALA A 256 -6.94 23.25 -4.34
CA ALA A 256 -6.32 21.91 -4.39
C ALA A 256 -5.03 21.92 -5.24
N ARG A 257 -5.03 22.61 -6.40
CA ARG A 257 -3.85 22.75 -7.26
C ARG A 257 -2.68 23.44 -6.57
N LYS A 258 -2.93 24.51 -5.81
CA LYS A 258 -1.87 25.23 -5.08
C LYS A 258 -1.22 24.32 -4.04
N ILE A 259 -2.02 23.57 -3.30
CA ILE A 259 -1.51 22.63 -2.28
C ILE A 259 -0.79 21.46 -2.96
N ALA A 260 -1.31 20.95 -4.08
CA ALA A 260 -0.62 19.93 -4.88
C ALA A 260 0.79 20.36 -5.32
N ALA A 261 0.97 21.60 -5.75
CA ALA A 261 2.29 22.14 -6.06
C ALA A 261 3.22 22.20 -4.82
N THR A 262 2.67 22.51 -3.64
CA THR A 262 3.42 22.45 -2.37
C THR A 262 3.85 21.02 -2.03
N ILE A 263 2.93 20.04 -2.18
CA ILE A 263 3.20 18.61 -1.95
C ILE A 263 4.29 18.11 -2.92
N ALA A 264 4.18 18.44 -4.21
CA ALA A 264 5.17 18.05 -5.21
C ALA A 264 6.56 18.61 -4.87
N LYS A 265 6.63 19.87 -4.45
CA LYS A 265 7.89 20.52 -4.05
C LYS A 265 8.50 19.93 -2.78
N SER A 266 7.68 19.48 -1.82
CA SER A 266 8.16 18.83 -0.60
C SER A 266 8.56 17.37 -0.81
N GLY A 267 8.18 16.76 -1.92
CA GLY A 267 8.41 15.34 -2.19
C GLY A 267 7.56 14.41 -1.33
N VAL A 268 6.50 14.93 -0.71
CA VAL A 268 5.52 14.12 0.03
C VAL A 268 4.68 13.30 -0.95
N SER A 269 4.46 12.03 -0.64
CA SER A 269 3.57 11.15 -1.43
C SER A 269 2.16 11.12 -0.83
N ILE A 270 1.14 10.98 -1.67
CA ILE A 270 -0.26 10.90 -1.24
C ILE A 270 -0.82 9.52 -1.52
N MET A 271 -1.35 8.85 -0.50
CA MET A 271 -2.09 7.60 -0.66
C MET A 271 -3.59 7.86 -0.76
N THR A 272 -4.26 7.10 -1.63
CA THR A 272 -5.72 7.03 -1.68
C THR A 272 -6.20 5.59 -1.86
N ASN A 273 -7.33 5.25 -1.23
CA ASN A 273 -8.12 4.04 -1.52
C ASN A 273 -9.40 4.35 -2.31
N ALA A 274 -9.66 5.62 -2.64
CA ALA A 274 -10.91 6.11 -3.20
C ALA A 274 -12.16 5.55 -2.48
N PRO A 275 -12.41 5.92 -1.21
CA PRO A 275 -13.41 5.26 -0.36
C PRO A 275 -14.84 5.67 -0.71
N GLY A 276 -15.64 4.68 -1.13
CA GLY A 276 -17.10 4.74 -1.21
C GLY A 276 -17.68 6.04 -1.77
N ASN A 277 -18.52 6.70 -0.97
CA ASN A 277 -19.18 7.97 -1.29
C ASN A 277 -18.44 9.21 -0.75
N HIS A 278 -17.24 9.06 -0.19
CA HIS A 278 -16.46 10.16 0.37
C HIS A 278 -15.64 10.86 -0.70
N THR A 279 -15.44 12.16 -0.55
CA THR A 279 -14.41 12.91 -1.27
C THR A 279 -13.02 12.31 -0.99
N PHE A 280 -12.15 12.37 -1.99
CA PHE A 280 -10.80 11.81 -1.91
C PHE A 280 -9.85 12.70 -2.73
N PRO A 281 -8.53 12.59 -2.52
CA PRO A 281 -7.57 13.45 -3.20
C PRO A 281 -7.73 13.37 -4.73
N PRO A 282 -7.78 14.50 -5.45
CA PRO A 282 -8.04 14.52 -6.88
C PRO A 282 -6.83 13.97 -7.65
N VAL A 283 -6.84 12.66 -7.89
CA VAL A 283 -5.71 11.87 -8.42
C VAL A 283 -5.12 12.48 -9.69
N ALA A 284 -5.96 12.83 -10.67
CA ALA A 284 -5.53 13.40 -11.94
C ALA A 284 -4.75 14.70 -11.74
N LEU A 285 -5.29 15.60 -10.91
CA LEU A 285 -4.69 16.90 -10.62
C LEU A 285 -3.37 16.73 -9.88
N LEU A 286 -3.32 15.86 -8.86
CA LEU A 286 -2.10 15.63 -8.08
C LEU A 286 -0.97 15.10 -8.97
N ARG A 287 -1.26 14.12 -9.83
CA ARG A 287 -0.27 13.58 -10.78
C ARG A 287 0.18 14.62 -11.80
N GLN A 288 -0.73 15.45 -12.31
CA GLN A 288 -0.38 16.55 -13.23
C GLN A 288 0.57 17.57 -12.59
N GLU A 289 0.45 17.82 -11.28
CA GLU A 289 1.35 18.71 -10.53
C GLU A 289 2.66 18.02 -10.10
N GLY A 290 2.84 16.73 -10.43
CA GLY A 290 4.06 15.96 -10.14
C GLY A 290 4.08 15.29 -8.76
N VAL A 291 2.95 15.18 -8.07
CA VAL A 291 2.84 14.44 -6.81
C VAL A 291 2.86 12.94 -7.09
N THR A 292 3.68 12.19 -6.34
CA THR A 292 3.58 10.73 -6.29
C THR A 292 2.27 10.35 -5.62
N VAL A 293 1.33 9.81 -6.39
CA VAL A 293 0.06 9.29 -5.86
C VAL A 293 0.10 7.78 -5.92
N PHE A 294 -0.10 7.14 -4.78
CA PHE A 294 -0.09 5.68 -4.65
C PHE A 294 -1.36 5.19 -3.97
N SER A 295 -1.54 3.87 -3.91
CA SER A 295 -2.76 3.28 -3.38
C SER A 295 -2.50 2.11 -2.45
N GLY A 296 -3.50 1.89 -1.61
CA GLY A 296 -3.67 0.66 -0.87
C GLY A 296 -5.14 0.32 -0.64
N SER A 297 -5.38 -0.86 -0.07
CA SER A 297 -6.73 -1.31 0.27
C SER A 297 -7.32 -0.58 1.46
N ASP A 298 -6.47 -0.06 2.35
CA ASP A 298 -6.81 0.35 3.72
C ASP A 298 -7.28 -0.87 4.54
N ASN A 299 -8.32 -0.71 5.33
CA ASN A 299 -8.95 -1.82 6.04
C ASN A 299 -9.56 -2.85 5.08
N ILE A 300 -9.41 -4.14 5.40
CA ILE A 300 -10.12 -5.25 4.72
C ILE A 300 -10.97 -5.98 5.75
N ARG A 301 -12.29 -5.91 5.58
CA ARG A 301 -13.29 -6.62 6.40
C ARG A 301 -12.99 -6.53 7.89
N ASP A 302 -12.95 -5.32 8.41
CA ASP A 302 -12.79 -5.08 9.84
C ASP A 302 -13.90 -4.20 10.38
N SER A 303 -13.69 -3.73 11.61
CA SER A 303 -14.61 -2.80 12.24
C SER A 303 -14.81 -1.54 11.39
N TRP A 304 -13.75 -0.95 10.85
CA TRP A 304 -13.78 0.31 10.10
C TRP A 304 -14.43 0.16 8.72
N TRP A 305 -14.07 -0.90 7.99
CA TRP A 305 -14.49 -1.05 6.60
C TRP A 305 -14.91 -2.48 6.27
N PRO A 306 -16.15 -2.70 5.80
CA PRO A 306 -16.65 -4.05 5.49
C PRO A 306 -16.18 -4.57 4.13
N TYR A 307 -15.60 -3.72 3.29
CA TYR A 307 -15.15 -4.08 1.94
C TYR A 307 -13.69 -4.56 1.92
N GLY A 308 -13.17 -4.79 0.71
CA GLY A 308 -11.80 -5.25 0.48
C GLY A 308 -11.78 -6.70 0.02
N ASP A 309 -11.12 -6.94 -1.11
CA ASP A 309 -10.87 -8.26 -1.68
C ASP A 309 -9.38 -8.56 -1.90
N GLY A 310 -8.49 -7.70 -1.39
CA GLY A 310 -7.03 -7.86 -1.46
C GLY A 310 -6.48 -7.81 -2.88
N ASP A 311 -7.25 -7.31 -3.85
CA ASP A 311 -6.87 -7.23 -5.25
C ASP A 311 -6.53 -5.80 -5.66
N MET A 312 -5.23 -5.52 -5.80
CA MET A 312 -4.75 -4.20 -6.22
C MET A 312 -5.15 -3.80 -7.64
N LEU A 313 -5.40 -4.76 -8.54
CA LEU A 313 -5.90 -4.44 -9.88
C LEU A 313 -7.36 -4.03 -9.85
N HIS A 314 -8.17 -4.63 -8.98
CA HIS A 314 -9.52 -4.17 -8.71
C HIS A 314 -9.51 -2.80 -8.00
N ARG A 315 -8.54 -2.56 -7.09
CA ARG A 315 -8.35 -1.23 -6.50
C ARG A 315 -8.03 -0.17 -7.56
N ALA A 316 -7.17 -0.48 -8.53
CA ALA A 316 -6.88 0.40 -9.66
C ALA A 316 -8.14 0.71 -10.48
N GLU A 317 -8.97 -0.29 -10.76
CA GLU A 317 -10.26 -0.09 -11.44
C GLU A 317 -11.17 0.88 -10.68
N ILE A 318 -11.34 0.67 -9.36
CA ILE A 318 -12.15 1.54 -8.50
C ILE A 318 -11.63 2.98 -8.54
N ILE A 319 -10.31 3.16 -8.43
CA ILE A 319 -9.69 4.50 -8.47
C ILE A 319 -9.90 5.15 -9.83
N GLY A 320 -9.69 4.41 -10.93
CA GLY A 320 -9.90 4.91 -12.28
C GLY A 320 -11.34 5.33 -12.51
N TYR A 321 -12.30 4.48 -12.14
CA TYR A 321 -13.73 4.76 -12.26
C TYR A 321 -14.13 5.99 -11.45
N ARG A 322 -13.72 6.06 -10.17
CA ARG A 322 -14.06 7.19 -9.29
C ARG A 322 -13.35 8.49 -9.67
N SER A 323 -12.19 8.41 -10.31
CA SER A 323 -11.44 9.58 -10.79
C SER A 323 -11.94 10.09 -12.15
N GLY A 324 -12.87 9.37 -12.80
CA GLY A 324 -13.36 9.72 -14.13
C GLY A 324 -12.29 9.50 -15.20
N PHE A 325 -11.54 8.41 -15.12
CA PHE A 325 -10.56 8.02 -16.14
C PHE A 325 -11.23 7.26 -17.28
N TYR A 326 -10.99 7.69 -18.52
CA TYR A 326 -11.65 7.13 -19.71
C TYR A 326 -10.69 6.84 -20.87
N THR A 327 -9.49 7.41 -20.85
CA THR A 327 -8.47 7.20 -21.90
C THR A 327 -7.49 6.10 -21.51
N ASP A 328 -6.84 5.49 -22.51
CA ASP A 328 -5.81 4.46 -22.26
C ASP A 328 -4.66 4.99 -21.39
N GLU A 329 -4.29 6.27 -21.52
CA GLU A 329 -3.26 6.91 -20.68
C GLU A 329 -3.71 7.03 -19.22
N GLU A 330 -4.98 7.39 -18.99
CA GLU A 330 -5.53 7.47 -17.64
C GLU A 330 -5.75 6.07 -17.03
N LEU A 331 -6.09 5.07 -17.82
CA LEU A 331 -6.16 3.69 -17.34
C LEU A 331 -4.77 3.12 -17.05
N GLN A 332 -3.75 3.47 -17.83
CA GLN A 332 -2.35 3.20 -17.48
C GLN A 332 -1.98 3.88 -16.15
N ALA A 333 -2.39 5.14 -15.96
CA ALA A 333 -2.17 5.83 -14.70
C ALA A 333 -2.81 5.14 -13.48
N ALA A 334 -4.03 4.60 -13.62
CA ALA A 334 -4.65 3.80 -12.57
C ALA A 334 -3.83 2.55 -12.22
N PHE A 335 -3.25 1.89 -13.22
CA PHE A 335 -2.35 0.76 -13.02
C PHE A 335 -1.04 1.16 -12.33
N ASP A 336 -0.46 2.31 -12.71
CA ASP A 336 0.79 2.82 -12.14
C ASP A 336 0.63 3.12 -10.64
N ILE A 337 -0.54 3.63 -10.22
CA ILE A 337 -0.89 3.93 -8.82
C ILE A 337 -0.83 2.69 -7.91
N VAL A 338 -0.92 1.48 -8.46
CA VAL A 338 -0.84 0.21 -7.72
C VAL A 338 0.41 -0.62 -8.05
N THR A 339 1.31 -0.06 -8.85
CA THR A 339 2.58 -0.67 -9.26
C THR A 339 3.74 0.30 -9.09
N THR A 340 4.08 1.08 -10.13
CA THR A 340 5.28 1.92 -10.18
C THR A 340 5.24 3.10 -9.22
N GLU A 341 4.11 3.79 -9.07
CA GLU A 341 3.98 4.92 -8.12
C GLU A 341 3.95 4.42 -6.67
N SER A 342 3.28 3.30 -6.40
CA SER A 342 3.38 2.63 -5.09
C SER A 342 4.80 2.14 -4.80
N ALA A 343 5.50 1.55 -5.78
CA ALA A 343 6.88 1.15 -5.63
C ALA A 343 7.81 2.35 -5.32
N LYS A 344 7.54 3.51 -5.94
CA LYS A 344 8.24 4.76 -5.66
C LYS A 344 7.98 5.25 -4.24
N ALA A 345 6.72 5.26 -3.79
CA ALA A 345 6.34 5.66 -2.43
C ALA A 345 6.89 4.71 -1.34
N LEU A 346 7.01 3.41 -1.66
CA LEU A 346 7.62 2.40 -0.79
C LEU A 346 9.15 2.32 -0.95
N ARG A 347 9.73 3.11 -1.86
CA ARG A 347 11.17 3.15 -2.17
C ARG A 347 11.75 1.78 -2.51
N LEU A 348 11.03 1.04 -3.35
CA LEU A 348 11.49 -0.27 -3.82
C LEU A 348 12.58 -0.11 -4.87
N ASP A 349 13.73 -0.76 -4.64
CA ASP A 349 14.86 -0.73 -5.57
C ASP A 349 14.65 -1.65 -6.77
N ASN A 350 14.96 -1.15 -7.98
CA ASN A 350 14.92 -1.93 -9.22
C ASN A 350 13.59 -2.69 -9.45
N TYR A 351 12.46 -2.07 -9.07
CA TYR A 351 11.12 -2.61 -9.33
C TYR A 351 10.79 -2.58 -10.84
N GLY A 352 10.00 -3.55 -11.31
CA GLY A 352 9.55 -3.62 -12.71
C GLY A 352 10.05 -4.85 -13.48
N ILE A 353 9.69 -4.92 -14.76
CA ILE A 353 10.15 -5.96 -15.69
C ILE A 353 11.32 -5.42 -16.51
N GLN A 354 12.51 -5.47 -15.92
CA GLN A 354 13.75 -4.98 -16.54
C GLN A 354 14.96 -5.80 -16.10
N VAL A 355 16.02 -5.81 -16.91
CA VAL A 355 17.27 -6.51 -16.56
C VAL A 355 17.85 -5.94 -15.25
N GLY A 356 18.22 -6.83 -14.34
CA GLY A 356 18.71 -6.50 -13.00
C GLY A 356 17.64 -6.49 -11.90
N ALA A 357 16.36 -6.32 -12.27
CA ALA A 357 15.24 -6.35 -11.32
C ALA A 357 15.07 -7.72 -10.65
N LYS A 358 14.45 -7.73 -9.46
CA LYS A 358 13.94 -8.99 -8.88
C LYS A 358 12.90 -9.59 -9.83
N ALA A 359 12.89 -10.91 -9.96
CA ALA A 359 11.91 -11.63 -10.76
C ALA A 359 10.57 -11.78 -10.01
N ASP A 360 9.98 -10.63 -9.68
CA ASP A 360 8.73 -10.48 -8.93
C ASP A 360 7.63 -10.01 -9.88
N PHE A 361 6.82 -10.93 -10.39
CA PHE A 361 5.86 -10.63 -11.47
C PHE A 361 4.60 -11.48 -11.44
N VAL A 362 3.58 -11.00 -12.13
CA VAL A 362 2.23 -11.57 -12.20
C VAL A 362 1.83 -11.74 -13.67
N THR A 363 1.11 -12.83 -13.99
CA THR A 363 0.50 -13.02 -15.30
C THR A 363 -0.94 -12.50 -15.30
N LEU A 364 -1.31 -11.75 -16.35
CA LEU A 364 -2.66 -11.24 -16.56
C LEU A 364 -3.17 -11.69 -17.93
N SER A 365 -4.38 -12.26 -17.95
CA SER A 365 -5.07 -12.60 -19.19
C SER A 365 -5.68 -11.34 -19.82
N ALA A 366 -4.82 -10.56 -20.48
CA ALA A 366 -5.16 -9.32 -21.15
C ALA A 366 -4.23 -9.05 -22.35
N THR A 367 -4.65 -8.15 -23.23
CA THR A 367 -3.87 -7.73 -24.40
C THR A 367 -3.08 -6.45 -24.17
N CYS A 368 -3.52 -5.61 -23.23
CA CYS A 368 -2.86 -4.37 -22.81
C CYS A 368 -3.27 -4.01 -21.37
N ILE A 369 -2.55 -3.06 -20.76
CA ILE A 369 -2.82 -2.56 -19.40
C ILE A 369 -4.21 -1.93 -19.26
N PRO A 370 -4.67 -1.04 -20.17
CA PRO A 370 -6.03 -0.50 -20.09
C PRO A 370 -7.11 -1.58 -19.99
N GLN A 371 -7.02 -2.63 -20.83
CA GLN A 371 -7.93 -3.78 -20.75
C GLN A 371 -7.81 -4.50 -19.40
N ALA A 372 -6.60 -4.70 -18.91
CA ALA A 372 -6.38 -5.40 -17.63
C ALA A 372 -7.00 -4.64 -16.45
N VAL A 373 -6.94 -3.31 -16.44
CA VAL A 373 -7.57 -2.48 -15.39
C VAL A 373 -9.09 -2.64 -15.43
N VAL A 374 -9.72 -2.45 -16.59
CA VAL A 374 -11.20 -2.51 -16.67
C VAL A 374 -11.77 -3.92 -16.51
N ALA A 375 -11.00 -4.96 -16.86
CA ALA A 375 -11.45 -6.35 -16.78
C ALA A 375 -11.00 -7.08 -15.51
N PHE A 376 -9.96 -6.57 -14.82
CA PHE A 376 -9.36 -7.11 -13.59
C PHE A 376 -9.29 -8.65 -13.55
N PRO A 377 -8.64 -9.30 -14.54
CA PRO A 377 -8.67 -10.76 -14.68
C PRO A 377 -8.13 -11.46 -13.42
N ARG A 378 -8.84 -12.48 -12.93
CA ARG A 378 -8.55 -13.13 -11.63
C ARG A 378 -7.70 -14.41 -11.73
N ASN A 379 -7.59 -15.02 -12.89
CA ASN A 379 -6.79 -16.23 -13.07
C ASN A 379 -5.31 -15.87 -13.26
N ARG A 380 -4.63 -15.55 -12.15
CA ARG A 380 -3.25 -15.04 -12.14
C ARG A 380 -2.29 -16.14 -11.67
N LYS A 381 -1.10 -16.16 -12.26
CA LYS A 381 0.08 -16.83 -11.70
C LYS A 381 1.00 -15.76 -11.12
N VAL A 382 1.49 -15.99 -9.92
CA VAL A 382 2.27 -15.02 -9.15
C VAL A 382 3.64 -15.61 -8.87
N PHE A 383 4.70 -14.85 -9.16
CA PHE A 383 6.08 -15.29 -9.03
C PHE A 383 6.86 -14.34 -8.12
N LYS A 384 7.52 -14.88 -7.09
CA LYS A 384 8.48 -14.16 -6.23
C LYS A 384 9.87 -14.74 -6.47
N GLY A 385 10.84 -13.91 -6.82
CA GLY A 385 12.20 -14.35 -7.16
C GLY A 385 12.23 -15.45 -8.23
N GLY A 386 11.33 -15.40 -9.21
CA GLY A 386 11.21 -16.38 -10.29
C GLY A 386 10.65 -17.74 -9.86
N LYS A 387 10.12 -17.87 -8.65
CA LYS A 387 9.40 -19.06 -8.18
C LYS A 387 7.91 -18.76 -8.09
N MET A 388 7.07 -19.68 -8.56
CA MET A 388 5.63 -19.51 -8.46
C MET A 388 5.20 -19.64 -6.99
N VAL A 389 4.54 -18.62 -6.46
CA VAL A 389 4.07 -18.53 -5.07
C VAL A 389 2.56 -18.47 -4.96
N ALA A 390 1.84 -18.25 -6.06
CA ALA A 390 0.39 -18.46 -6.12
C ALA A 390 -0.08 -18.81 -7.53
N ASP A 391 -1.16 -19.59 -7.60
CA ASP A 391 -1.87 -19.95 -8.82
C ASP A 391 -3.38 -19.94 -8.56
N GLY A 392 -4.13 -19.18 -9.36
CA GLY A 392 -5.59 -19.11 -9.25
C GLY A 392 -6.10 -18.66 -7.87
N ASN A 393 -5.49 -17.61 -7.31
CA ASN A 393 -5.79 -17.03 -5.99
C ASN A 393 -5.47 -17.93 -4.79
N LYS A 394 -4.61 -18.94 -4.96
CA LYS A 394 -4.14 -19.79 -3.86
C LYS A 394 -2.64 -19.71 -3.72
N VAL A 395 -2.18 -19.43 -2.50
CA VAL A 395 -0.75 -19.44 -2.15
C VAL A 395 -0.20 -20.86 -2.24
N ILE A 396 1.03 -20.98 -2.71
CA ILE A 396 1.81 -22.19 -2.85
C ILE A 396 3.06 -22.01 -1.99
N TRP A 397 3.28 -22.93 -1.06
CA TRP A 397 4.41 -22.96 -0.14
C TRP A 397 5.53 -23.87 -0.62
#